data_AF-A0A7Y2ZXW2-F1
#
_entry.id   AF-A0A7Y2ZXW2-F1
#
_cell.length_a   1.000
_cell.length_b   1.000
_cell.length_c   1.000
_cell.angle_alpha   90.00
_cell.angle_beta   90.00
_cell.angle_gamma   90.00
#
_symmetry.space_group_name_H-M   'P 1'
#
loop_
_entity.id
_entity.type
_entity.pdbx_description
1 polymer ?
#
loop_
_entity_poly.entity_id
_entity_poly.type
_entity_poly.pdbx_seq_one_letter_code
_entity_poly.pdbx_strand_id
1 'polypeptide(L)'
;MKFKLIYPKWAKLERQTEFHLPPHGPVVFAATLPDDVEVQFIDENLQEIDFDDPVDFVGISMMLTIQVKRGWEIADTYRKRGIKVIFGGISTMLHAEETMEHADSVFLGEAEGKMEKVFSDFKKNKLQKVYNYLDDRPPIEMVGTARRDILTRDLYNYKG
;
A
#
# COMPACT_ATOMS: atom_id res chain seq x y z
N MET A 1 3.36 14.91 -6.81
CA MET A 1 3.81 14.52 -5.44
C MET A 1 4.17 13.05 -5.49
N LYS A 2 5.29 12.63 -4.88
CA LYS A 2 5.80 11.26 -4.93
C LYS A 2 5.21 10.40 -3.84
N PHE A 3 4.49 9.35 -4.24
CA PHE A 3 3.89 8.38 -3.35
C PHE A 3 4.52 7.00 -3.58
N LYS A 4 5.08 6.41 -2.51
CA LYS A 4 5.68 5.06 -2.57
C LYS A 4 4.68 4.06 -2.00
N LEU A 5 4.19 3.17 -2.84
CA LEU A 5 3.29 2.07 -2.47
C LEU A 5 4.12 0.80 -2.28
N ILE A 6 4.11 0.24 -1.07
CA ILE A 6 4.93 -0.90 -0.70
C ILE A 6 4.03 -2.09 -0.41
N TYR A 7 4.35 -3.23 -1.03
CA TYR A 7 3.77 -4.54 -0.72
C TYR A 7 4.80 -5.38 0.06
N PRO A 8 4.65 -5.53 1.39
CA PRO A 8 5.67 -6.17 2.20
C PRO A 8 5.91 -7.63 1.85
N LYS A 9 7.12 -8.13 2.06
CA LYS A 9 7.44 -9.53 1.84
C LYS A 9 6.92 -10.40 2.98
N TRP A 10 6.87 -11.69 2.73
CA TRP A 10 6.71 -12.71 3.76
C TRP A 10 7.70 -13.84 3.54
N ALA A 11 8.02 -14.53 4.63
CA ALA A 11 8.89 -15.70 4.56
C ALA A 11 8.24 -16.80 3.70
N LYS A 12 8.96 -17.27 2.69
CA LYS A 12 8.59 -18.46 1.91
C LYS A 12 9.01 -19.71 2.68
N LEU A 13 8.28 -20.80 2.49
CA LEU A 13 8.66 -22.09 3.07
C LEU A 13 9.87 -22.65 2.31
N GLU A 14 10.74 -23.39 3.01
CA GLU A 14 12.01 -23.94 2.47
C GLU A 14 11.84 -24.70 1.13
N ARG A 15 10.70 -25.35 0.93
CA ARG A 15 10.39 -26.15 -0.27
C ARG A 15 9.24 -25.59 -1.10
N GLN A 16 8.92 -24.32 -0.92
CA GLN A 16 7.90 -23.66 -1.72
C GLN A 16 8.49 -23.25 -3.06
N THR A 17 8.01 -23.85 -4.15
CA THR A 17 8.28 -23.34 -5.49
C THR A 17 7.73 -21.92 -5.59
N GLU A 18 8.58 -20.98 -5.98
CA GLU A 18 8.16 -19.61 -6.16
C GLU A 18 7.47 -19.42 -7.52
N PHE A 19 6.35 -18.72 -7.48
CA PHE A 19 5.62 -18.28 -8.66
C PHE A 19 5.17 -16.85 -8.43
N HIS A 20 5.70 -15.93 -9.25
CA HIS A 20 5.55 -14.49 -9.02
C HIS A 20 4.45 -13.94 -9.91
N LEU A 21 3.26 -13.79 -9.35
CA LEU A 21 2.15 -13.09 -9.99
C LEU A 21 2.09 -11.64 -9.50
N PRO A 22 1.70 -10.68 -10.36
CA PRO A 22 1.48 -9.32 -9.92
C PRO A 22 0.41 -9.25 -8.83
N PRO A 23 0.66 -8.60 -7.69
CA PRO A 23 -0.36 -8.46 -6.66
C PRO A 23 -1.49 -7.53 -7.15
N HIS A 24 -2.71 -8.05 -7.20
CA HIS A 24 -3.85 -7.33 -7.78
C HIS A 24 -4.30 -6.11 -6.95
N GLY A 25 -4.23 -6.21 -5.62
CA GLY A 25 -4.66 -5.12 -4.72
C GLY A 25 -3.95 -3.79 -4.99
N PRO A 26 -2.61 -3.73 -4.96
CA PRO A 26 -1.85 -2.52 -5.26
C PRO A 26 -2.15 -1.89 -6.64
N VAL A 27 -2.31 -2.69 -7.69
CA VAL A 27 -2.55 -2.15 -9.05
C VAL A 27 -3.97 -1.60 -9.24
N VAL A 28 -4.97 -2.14 -8.53
CA VAL A 28 -6.33 -1.55 -8.50
C VAL A 28 -6.35 -0.31 -7.63
N PHE A 29 -5.73 -0.36 -6.44
CA PHE A 29 -5.58 0.81 -5.59
C PHE A 29 -4.93 1.98 -6.33
N ALA A 30 -3.87 1.72 -7.10
CA ALA A 30 -3.19 2.75 -7.88
C ALA A 30 -4.10 3.42 -8.93
N ALA A 31 -5.14 2.74 -9.41
CA ALA A 31 -6.14 3.33 -10.31
C ALA A 31 -7.09 4.32 -9.61
N THR A 32 -7.12 4.31 -8.27
CA THR A 32 -7.93 5.24 -7.47
C THR A 32 -7.19 6.54 -7.12
N LEU A 33 -5.88 6.58 -7.38
CA LEU A 33 -5.04 7.73 -7.02
C LEU A 33 -5.39 8.96 -7.88
N PRO A 34 -5.33 10.18 -7.31
CA PRO A 34 -5.43 11.41 -8.09
C PRO A 34 -4.35 11.50 -9.17
N ASP A 35 -4.65 12.14 -10.30
CA ASP A 35 -3.74 12.25 -11.45
C ASP A 35 -2.42 12.97 -11.14
N ASP A 36 -2.39 13.81 -10.10
CA ASP A 36 -1.20 14.56 -9.67
C ASP A 36 -0.27 13.79 -8.71
N VAL A 37 -0.62 12.52 -8.41
CA VAL A 37 0.17 11.60 -7.62
C VAL A 37 1.04 10.74 -8.52
N GLU A 38 2.35 10.93 -8.41
CA GLU A 38 3.35 10.06 -9.02
C GLU A 38 3.54 8.85 -8.11
N VAL A 39 3.08 7.68 -8.55
CA VAL A 39 3.17 6.44 -7.78
C VAL A 39 4.38 5.62 -8.19
N GLN A 40 5.18 5.22 -7.19
CA GLN A 40 6.22 4.22 -7.31
C GLN A 40 5.78 2.99 -6.52
N PHE A 41 5.70 1.85 -7.19
CA PHE A 41 5.32 0.59 -6.56
C PHE A 41 6.57 -0.26 -6.27
N ILE A 42 6.65 -0.80 -5.05
CA ILE A 42 7.69 -1.74 -4.62
C ILE A 42 7.03 -3.01 -4.12
N ASP A 43 7.25 -4.11 -4.82
CA ASP A 43 6.95 -5.44 -4.31
C ASP A 43 8.18 -6.01 -3.60
N GLU A 44 8.16 -5.98 -2.27
CA GLU A 44 9.32 -6.39 -1.47
C GLU A 44 9.63 -7.89 -1.62
N ASN A 45 8.72 -8.68 -2.19
CA ASN A 45 9.02 -10.08 -2.52
C ASN A 45 10.03 -10.21 -3.66
N LEU A 46 10.15 -9.19 -4.52
CA LEU A 46 10.94 -9.22 -5.76
C LEU A 46 11.98 -8.10 -5.84
N GLN A 47 11.84 -7.08 -4.99
CA GLN A 47 12.65 -5.87 -5.01
C GLN A 47 13.07 -5.50 -3.59
N GLU A 48 14.24 -4.87 -3.47
CA GLU A 48 14.66 -4.25 -2.22
C GLU A 48 14.02 -2.86 -2.06
N ILE A 49 13.78 -2.46 -0.82
CA ILE A 49 13.29 -1.12 -0.49
C ILE A 49 14.51 -0.24 -0.24
N ASP A 50 14.76 0.71 -1.14
CA ASP A 50 15.65 1.84 -0.86
C ASP A 50 14.89 2.87 0.00
N PHE A 51 15.30 2.97 1.26
CA PHE A 51 14.71 3.90 2.22
C PHE A 51 15.25 5.33 2.07
N ASP A 52 16.39 5.52 1.40
CA ASP A 52 17.03 6.82 1.19
C ASP A 52 16.47 7.54 -0.06
N ASP A 53 15.79 6.81 -0.94
CA ASP A 53 15.11 7.36 -2.11
C ASP A 53 13.99 8.36 -1.72
N PRO A 54 14.04 9.63 -2.21
CA PRO A 54 13.11 10.68 -1.82
C PRO A 54 11.64 10.35 -2.09
N VAL A 55 10.82 10.46 -1.05
CA VAL A 55 9.38 10.20 -1.08
C VAL A 55 8.64 11.20 -0.19
N ASP A 56 7.46 11.64 -0.61
CA ASP A 56 6.63 12.56 0.18
C ASP A 56 5.68 11.80 1.12
N PHE A 57 5.08 10.71 0.64
CA PHE A 57 4.09 9.93 1.36
C PHE A 57 4.20 8.43 1.05
N VAL A 58 4.04 7.58 2.05
CA VAL A 58 4.21 6.13 1.91
C VAL A 58 2.90 5.41 2.22
N GLY A 59 2.50 4.50 1.33
CA GLY A 59 1.41 3.56 1.53
C GLY A 59 1.93 2.15 1.71
N ILE A 60 1.41 1.42 2.71
CA ILE A 60 1.73 0.01 2.91
C ILE A 60 0.47 -0.82 2.67
N SER A 61 0.53 -1.66 1.65
CA SER A 61 -0.55 -2.57 1.26
C SER A 61 -0.34 -3.93 1.91
N MET A 62 -1.01 -4.16 3.04
CA MET A 62 -0.92 -5.43 3.77
C MET A 62 -2.08 -6.35 3.42
N MET A 63 -1.80 -7.38 2.63
CA MET A 63 -2.80 -8.37 2.24
C MET A 63 -2.93 -9.50 3.27
N LEU A 64 -1.80 -10.04 3.74
CA LEU A 64 -1.73 -11.24 4.56
C LEU A 64 -1.27 -10.92 5.99
N THR A 65 -1.86 -11.57 6.99
CA THR A 65 -1.47 -11.41 8.40
C THR A 65 0.02 -11.67 8.67
N ILE A 66 0.65 -12.57 7.91
CA ILE A 66 2.08 -12.85 8.04
C ILE A 66 2.98 -11.65 7.68
N GLN A 67 2.47 -10.69 6.89
CA GLN A 67 3.18 -9.48 6.50
C GLN A 67 3.19 -8.40 7.59
N VAL A 68 2.31 -8.49 8.60
CA VAL A 68 2.01 -7.40 9.54
C VAL A 68 3.26 -6.85 10.23
N LYS A 69 4.05 -7.72 10.86
CA LYS A 69 5.28 -7.30 11.54
C LYS A 69 6.26 -6.63 10.60
N ARG A 70 6.39 -7.17 9.37
CA ARG A 70 7.28 -6.59 8.36
C ARG A 70 6.77 -5.22 7.88
N GLY A 71 5.46 -5.07 7.68
CA GLY A 71 4.82 -3.81 7.36
C GLY A 71 5.08 -2.74 8.43
N TRP A 72 4.97 -3.10 9.71
CA TRP A 72 5.28 -2.21 10.83
C TRP A 72 6.75 -1.77 10.87
N GLU A 73 7.70 -2.70 10.66
CA GLU A 73 9.13 -2.35 10.58
C GLU A 73 9.43 -1.34 9.46
N ILE A 74 8.80 -1.53 8.28
CA ILE A 74 8.94 -0.62 7.14
C ILE A 74 8.39 0.76 7.52
N ALA A 75 7.18 0.81 8.10
CA ALA A 75 6.56 2.05 8.51
C ALA A 75 7.38 2.81 9.54
N ASP A 76 7.84 2.14 10.58
CA ASP A 76 8.64 2.75 11.64
C ASP A 76 9.95 3.34 11.09
N THR A 77 10.54 2.69 10.09
CA THR A 77 11.73 3.20 9.41
C THR A 77 11.45 4.52 8.68
N TYR A 78 10.35 4.61 7.93
CA TYR A 78 9.94 5.86 7.27
C TYR A 78 9.52 6.95 8.26
N ARG A 79 8.76 6.58 9.31
CA ARG A 79 8.29 7.51 10.34
C ARG A 79 9.43 8.12 11.15
N LYS A 80 10.48 7.34 11.45
CA LYS A 80 11.73 7.86 12.06
C LYS A 80 12.41 8.93 11.22
N ARG A 81 12.19 8.91 9.90
CA ARG A 81 12.69 9.91 8.94
C ARG A 81 11.72 11.08 8.74
N GLY A 82 10.61 11.12 9.47
CA GLY A 82 9.59 12.17 9.38
C GLY A 82 8.59 11.99 8.22
N ILE A 83 8.66 10.88 7.48
CA ILE A 83 7.74 10.59 6.36
C ILE A 83 6.45 9.99 6.91
N LYS A 84 5.31 10.50 6.42
CA LYS A 84 3.99 9.99 6.80
C LYS A 84 3.71 8.64 6.17
N VAL A 85 3.09 7.75 6.95
CA VAL A 85 2.75 6.39 6.49
C VAL A 85 1.26 6.12 6.68
N ILE A 86 0.60 5.66 5.61
CA ILE A 86 -0.76 5.12 5.63
C ILE A 86 -0.75 3.62 5.35
N PHE A 87 -1.56 2.87 6.10
CA PHE A 87 -1.75 1.43 5.86
C PHE A 87 -3.13 1.16 5.25
N GLY A 88 -3.20 0.13 4.40
CA GLY A 88 -4.43 -0.41 3.87
C GLY A 88 -4.32 -1.91 3.58
N GLY A 89 -5.39 -2.49 3.04
CA GLY A 89 -5.48 -3.92 2.74
C GLY A 89 -6.11 -4.74 3.85
N ILE A 90 -6.41 -6.00 3.53
CA ILE A 90 -7.20 -6.92 4.37
C ILE A 90 -6.57 -7.10 5.75
N SER A 91 -5.26 -7.31 5.80
CA SER A 91 -4.57 -7.53 7.07
C SER A 91 -4.54 -6.28 7.95
N THR A 92 -4.48 -5.09 7.35
CA THR A 92 -4.61 -3.83 8.09
C THR A 92 -5.99 -3.74 8.74
N MET A 93 -7.06 -4.11 8.03
CA MET A 93 -8.42 -4.06 8.57
C MET A 93 -8.61 -5.03 9.74
N LEU A 94 -8.00 -6.22 9.67
CA LEU A 94 -8.07 -7.22 10.74
C LEU A 94 -7.25 -6.86 11.99
N HIS A 95 -6.22 -6.03 11.83
CA HIS A 95 -5.28 -5.64 12.89
C HIS A 95 -5.17 -4.11 12.98
N ALA A 96 -6.30 -3.42 12.86
CA ALA A 96 -6.31 -1.96 12.73
C ALA A 96 -5.78 -1.28 13.99
N GLU A 97 -6.16 -1.78 15.17
CA GLU A 97 -5.74 -1.22 16.46
C GLU A 97 -4.23 -1.34 16.65
N GLU A 98 -3.66 -2.52 16.41
CA GLU A 98 -2.23 -2.75 16.54
C GLU A 98 -1.44 -2.00 15.45
N THR A 99 -1.98 -1.93 14.23
CA THR A 99 -1.34 -1.19 13.13
C THR A 99 -1.28 0.31 13.40
N MET A 100 -2.23 0.87 14.14
CA MET A 100 -2.23 2.29 14.49
C MET A 100 -1.04 2.72 15.35
N GLU A 101 -0.40 1.82 16.08
CA GLU A 101 0.84 2.12 16.83
C GLU A 101 2.00 2.44 15.87
N HIS A 102 1.98 1.84 14.68
CA HIS A 102 3.02 1.93 13.66
C HIS A 102 2.65 2.86 12.50
N ALA A 103 1.46 3.48 12.52
CA ALA A 103 0.93 4.27 11.42
C ALA A 103 0.73 5.76 11.77
N ASP A 104 0.79 6.62 10.76
CA ASP A 104 0.17 7.95 10.86
C ASP A 104 -1.32 7.89 10.55
N SER A 105 -1.74 6.96 9.67
CA SER A 105 -3.11 6.74 9.26
C SER A 105 -3.38 5.27 8.90
N VAL A 106 -4.59 4.79 9.14
CA VAL A 106 -5.10 3.52 8.59
C VAL A 106 -6.33 3.77 7.73
N PHE A 107 -6.43 3.04 6.63
CA PHE A 107 -7.57 3.03 5.73
C PHE A 107 -8.32 1.71 5.84
N LEU A 108 -9.61 1.78 6.18
CA LEU A 108 -10.49 0.63 6.37
C LEU A 108 -11.60 0.69 5.31
N GLY A 109 -11.78 -0.38 4.55
CA GLY A 109 -12.74 -0.46 3.44
C GLY A 109 -12.08 -0.35 2.06
N GLU A 110 -12.88 0.01 1.06
CA GLU A 110 -12.49 0.09 -0.36
C GLU A 110 -12.08 1.52 -0.75
N ALA A 111 -11.11 1.64 -1.66
CA ALA A 111 -10.40 2.90 -1.92
C ALA A 111 -11.09 3.79 -2.98
N GLU A 112 -11.91 3.18 -3.81
CA GLU A 112 -12.57 3.77 -4.97
C GLU A 112 -13.39 5.01 -4.55
N GLY A 113 -13.10 6.14 -5.19
CA GLY A 113 -13.76 7.42 -4.90
C GLY A 113 -13.34 8.10 -3.59
N LYS A 114 -12.39 7.55 -2.82
CA LYS A 114 -11.98 8.09 -1.51
C LYS A 114 -10.59 8.72 -1.47
N MET A 115 -9.69 8.34 -2.38
CA MET A 115 -8.29 8.77 -2.32
C MET A 115 -8.09 10.28 -2.52
N GLU A 116 -8.91 10.96 -3.33
CA GLU A 116 -8.89 12.42 -3.45
C GLU A 116 -8.91 13.12 -2.08
N LYS A 117 -9.77 12.64 -1.18
CA LYS A 117 -9.85 13.17 0.18
C LYS A 117 -8.58 12.89 0.99
N VAL A 118 -8.10 11.65 0.97
CA VAL A 118 -6.91 11.22 1.74
C VAL A 118 -5.70 12.08 1.35
N PHE A 119 -5.46 12.24 0.04
CA PHE A 119 -4.33 13.02 -0.46
C PHE A 119 -4.52 14.52 -0.27
N SER A 120 -5.75 15.05 -0.35
CA SER A 120 -6.05 16.45 -0.01
C SER A 120 -5.77 16.75 1.46
N ASP A 121 -6.17 15.84 2.36
CA ASP A 121 -5.91 15.94 3.79
C ASP A 121 -4.40 15.87 4.08
N PHE A 122 -3.67 14.95 3.43
CA PHE A 122 -2.21 14.87 3.52
C PHE A 122 -1.54 16.20 3.14
N LYS A 123 -1.84 16.74 1.95
CA LYS A 123 -1.28 18.01 1.44
C LYS A 123 -1.55 19.20 2.37
N LYS A 124 -2.65 19.16 3.13
CA LYS A 124 -3.06 20.20 4.08
C LYS A 124 -2.54 19.97 5.51
N ASN A 125 -1.71 18.95 5.74
CA ASN A 125 -1.29 18.51 7.08
C ASN A 125 -2.47 18.17 8.01
N LYS A 126 -3.54 17.61 7.45
CA LYS A 126 -4.79 17.22 8.14
C LYS A 126 -5.12 15.74 7.94
N LEU A 127 -4.12 14.90 7.68
CA LEU A 127 -4.29 13.46 7.51
C LEU A 127 -4.99 12.87 8.74
N GLN A 128 -6.09 12.15 8.52
CA GLN A 128 -6.86 11.53 9.60
C GLN A 128 -6.15 10.30 10.14
N LYS A 129 -6.33 10.01 11.43
CA LYS A 129 -5.82 8.78 12.05
C LYS A 129 -6.47 7.54 11.46
N VAL A 130 -7.77 7.60 11.19
CA VAL A 130 -8.53 6.48 10.63
C VAL A 130 -9.46 7.03 9.55
N TYR A 131 -9.38 6.46 8.35
CA TYR A 131 -10.38 6.61 7.30
C TYR A 131 -11.23 5.33 7.28
N ASN A 132 -12.44 5.39 7.85
CA ASN A 132 -13.29 4.21 8.00
C ASN A 132 -14.45 4.23 7.00
N TYR A 133 -14.42 3.28 6.05
CA TYR A 133 -15.41 3.06 4.99
C TYR A 133 -15.85 1.59 4.92
N LEU A 134 -15.73 0.81 6.00
CA LEU A 134 -16.11 -0.62 6.02
C LEU A 134 -17.58 -0.86 5.62
N ASP A 135 -18.45 0.05 6.05
CA ASP A 135 -19.90 0.01 5.78
C ASP A 135 -20.32 0.92 4.61
N ASP A 136 -19.38 1.60 3.95
CA ASP A 136 -19.61 2.53 2.84
C ASP A 136 -18.94 1.99 1.58
N ARG A 137 -19.56 0.95 1.00
CA ARG A 137 -19.01 0.25 -0.17
C ARG A 137 -19.32 1.04 -1.44
N PRO A 138 -18.30 1.33 -2.28
CA PRO A 138 -18.50 1.98 -3.55
C PRO A 138 -19.31 1.09 -4.51
N PRO A 139 -20.10 1.69 -5.40
CA PRO A 139 -20.75 0.96 -6.48
C PRO A 139 -19.69 0.43 -7.47
N ILE A 140 -19.94 -0.75 -8.04
CA ILE A 140 -18.96 -1.47 -8.87
C ILE A 140 -18.51 -0.67 -10.11
N GLU A 141 -19.36 0.23 -10.60
CA GLU A 141 -19.10 1.10 -11.75
C GLU A 141 -17.96 2.11 -11.49
N MET A 142 -17.60 2.34 -10.23
CA MET A 142 -16.45 3.18 -9.87
C MET A 142 -15.11 2.46 -10.01
N VAL A 143 -15.10 1.13 -10.18
CA VAL A 143 -13.85 0.38 -10.33
C VAL A 143 -13.26 0.65 -11.72
N GLY A 144 -12.15 1.39 -11.72
CA GLY A 144 -11.40 1.73 -12.93
C GLY A 144 -10.52 0.59 -13.45
N THR A 145 -9.84 0.85 -14.57
CA THR A 145 -8.85 -0.09 -15.11
C THR A 145 -7.61 -0.12 -14.21
N ALA A 146 -7.22 -1.30 -13.73
CA ALA A 146 -6.03 -1.48 -12.91
C ALA A 146 -4.76 -0.92 -13.59
N ARG A 147 -3.99 -0.12 -12.84
CA ARG A 147 -2.74 0.53 -13.28
C ARG A 147 -1.58 -0.47 -13.30
N ARG A 148 -1.58 -1.36 -14.30
CA ARG A 148 -0.50 -2.35 -14.51
C ARG A 148 0.81 -1.74 -15.00
N ASP A 149 0.80 -0.47 -15.38
CA ASP A 149 1.98 0.31 -15.76
C ASP A 149 2.92 0.60 -14.58
N ILE A 150 2.45 0.49 -13.33
CA ILE A 150 3.31 0.65 -12.14
C ILE A 150 4.23 -0.56 -11.89
N LEU A 151 4.02 -1.67 -12.60
CA LEU A 151 4.75 -2.91 -12.40
C LEU A 151 6.04 -2.95 -13.24
N THR A 152 7.13 -3.40 -12.62
CA THR A 152 8.31 -3.87 -13.36
C THR A 152 7.99 -5.23 -13.97
N ARG A 153 7.43 -5.24 -15.19
CA ARG A 153 6.83 -6.44 -15.82
C ARG A 153 7.74 -7.67 -15.84
N ASP A 154 9.04 -7.48 -16.03
CA ASP A 154 10.00 -8.59 -16.13
C ASP A 154 10.12 -9.42 -14.84
N LEU A 155 9.71 -8.87 -13.69
CA LEU A 155 9.70 -9.58 -12.41
C LEU A 155 8.54 -10.59 -12.28
N TYR A 156 7.51 -10.49 -13.12
CA TYR A 156 6.24 -11.21 -12.96
C TYR A 156 5.94 -12.24 -14.05
N ASN A 157 6.90 -12.49 -14.94
CA ASN A 157 6.73 -13.35 -16.10
C ASN A 157 7.38 -14.74 -15.96
N TYR A 158 7.83 -15.12 -14.76
CA TYR A 158 8.45 -16.42 -14.55
C TYR A 158 7.39 -17.53 -14.50
N LYS A 159 7.23 -18.26 -15.60
CA LYS A 159 6.76 -19.65 -15.59
C LYS A 159 7.99 -20.53 -15.47
N GLY A 160 7.98 -21.44 -14.49
CA GLY A 160 9.04 -22.40 -14.17
C GLY A 160 9.87 -22.89 -15.35
#